data_AF-A0A3R6EG49-F1
#
_entry.id   AF-A0A3R6EG49-F1
#
_cell.length_a   1.000
_cell.length_b   1.000
_cell.length_c   1.000
_cell.angle_alpha   90.00
_cell.angle_beta   90.00
_cell.angle_gamma   90.00
#
_symmetry.space_group_name_H-M   'P 1'
#
loop_
_entity.id
_entity.type
_entity.pdbx_description
1 polymer ?
#
loop_
_entity_poly.entity_id
_entity_poly.type
_entity_poly.pdbx_seq_one_letter_code
_entity_poly.pdbx_strand_id
1 'polypeptide(L)'
;MDIKVISTIILSLGPIVSAVLIALFNNIHLTRIHQSEMDQNQQLKKLEILQQAESIQLNTYYSDKKKAYADFIKSANDYIALSRSYNTFVAVTANANNALLYCSAKSQDQLISFIDYISSNFIDSGVSDELLADYNAHLRTVCLVLRNDLEETKPSYLLEAVK
;
A
#
# COMPACT_ATOMS: atom_id res chain seq x y z
N MET A 1 -14.34 69.18 -43.78
CA MET A 1 -14.90 67.85 -43.47
C MET A 1 -15.88 68.06 -42.33
N ASP A 2 -17.18 67.89 -42.58
CA ASP A 2 -18.25 68.26 -41.64
C ASP A 2 -18.20 67.42 -40.36
N ILE A 3 -18.36 68.07 -39.20
CA ILE A 3 -18.42 67.42 -37.88
C ILE A 3 -19.51 66.32 -37.86
N LYS A 4 -20.59 66.50 -38.65
CA LYS A 4 -21.68 65.52 -38.83
C LYS A 4 -21.24 64.24 -39.56
N VAL A 5 -20.29 64.32 -40.48
CA VAL A 5 -19.76 63.14 -41.20
C VAL A 5 -18.86 62.34 -40.27
N ILE A 6 -18.02 63.03 -39.48
CA ILE A 6 -17.14 62.40 -38.48
C ILE A 6 -17.96 61.71 -37.38
N SER A 7 -19.01 62.35 -36.86
CA SER A 7 -19.87 61.75 -35.84
C SER A 7 -20.63 60.52 -36.35
N THR A 8 -21.06 60.52 -37.61
CA THR A 8 -21.79 59.40 -38.22
C THR A 8 -20.89 58.18 -38.47
N ILE A 9 -19.63 58.42 -38.87
CA ILE A 9 -18.61 57.37 -39.03
C ILE A 9 -18.27 56.75 -37.66
N ILE A 10 -18.13 57.56 -36.62
CA ILE A 10 -17.84 57.06 -35.25
C ILE A 10 -19.04 56.26 -34.70
N LEU A 11 -20.27 56.72 -34.91
CA LEU A 11 -21.50 56.03 -34.49
C LEU A 11 -21.72 54.70 -35.22
N SER A 12 -21.28 54.56 -36.48
CA SER A 12 -21.48 53.32 -37.25
C SER A 12 -20.34 52.31 -37.12
N LEU A 13 -19.08 52.76 -37.02
CA LEU A 13 -17.91 51.86 -36.92
C LEU A 13 -17.47 51.56 -35.48
N GLY A 14 -17.74 52.44 -34.52
CA GLY A 14 -17.41 52.22 -33.10
C GLY A 14 -17.95 50.89 -32.55
N PRO A 15 -19.24 50.54 -32.79
CA PRO A 15 -19.81 49.28 -32.33
C PRO A 15 -19.15 48.05 -32.96
N ILE A 16 -18.78 48.12 -34.24
CA ILE A 16 -18.15 47.02 -34.99
C ILE A 16 -16.74 46.75 -34.48
N VAL A 17 -15.93 47.80 -34.32
CA VAL A 17 -14.56 47.69 -33.78
C VAL A 17 -14.59 47.19 -32.34
N SER A 18 -15.55 47.66 -31.53
CA SER A 18 -15.74 47.19 -30.16
C SER A 18 -16.12 45.70 -30.11
N ALA A 19 -17.03 45.25 -30.99
CA ALA A 19 -17.45 43.84 -31.04
C ALA A 19 -16.28 42.91 -31.43
N VAL A 20 -15.42 43.33 -32.36
CA VAL A 20 -14.24 42.55 -32.78
C VAL A 20 -13.20 42.46 -31.66
N LEU A 21 -12.95 43.55 -30.93
CA LEU A 21 -12.02 43.55 -29.80
C LEU A 21 -12.51 42.67 -28.65
N ILE A 22 -13.81 42.73 -28.32
CA ILE A 22 -14.43 41.89 -27.28
C ILE A 22 -14.36 40.42 -27.69
N ALA A 23 -14.64 40.08 -28.95
CA ALA A 23 -14.55 38.72 -29.46
C ALA A 23 -13.13 38.16 -29.39
N LEU A 24 -12.11 38.96 -29.74
CA LEU A 24 -10.70 38.57 -29.60
C LEU A 24 -10.31 38.34 -28.14
N PHE A 25 -10.72 39.23 -27.24
CA PHE A 25 -10.43 39.11 -25.82
C PHE A 25 -11.09 37.86 -25.21
N ASN A 26 -12.36 37.60 -25.57
CA ASN A 26 -13.08 36.40 -25.16
C ASN A 26 -12.41 35.13 -25.67
N ASN A 27 -11.93 35.11 -26.91
CA ASN A 27 -11.28 33.93 -27.47
C ASN A 27 -9.95 33.62 -26.78
N ILE A 28 -9.15 34.65 -26.47
CA ILE A 28 -7.89 34.50 -25.72
C ILE A 28 -8.17 34.02 -24.29
N HIS A 29 -9.15 34.60 -23.63
CA HIS A 29 -9.53 34.24 -22.27
C HIS A 29 -10.06 32.80 -22.20
N LEU A 30 -10.93 32.40 -23.12
CA LEU A 30 -11.46 31.04 -23.24
C LEU A 30 -10.34 30.02 -23.51
N THR A 31 -9.35 30.38 -24.33
CA THR A 31 -8.19 29.52 -24.59
C THR A 31 -7.34 29.34 -23.33
N ARG A 32 -7.09 30.42 -22.57
CA ARG A 32 -6.32 30.36 -21.32
C ARG A 32 -7.03 29.54 -20.24
N ILE A 33 -8.35 29.66 -20.12
CA ILE A 33 -9.15 28.84 -19.20
C ILE A 33 -9.04 27.37 -19.58
N HIS A 34 -9.26 27.02 -20.85
CA HIS A 34 -9.14 25.63 -21.29
C HIS A 34 -7.74 25.04 -21.05
N GLN A 35 -6.67 25.83 -21.26
CA GLN A 35 -5.31 25.38 -20.95
C GLN A 35 -5.13 25.14 -19.44
N SER A 36 -5.59 26.07 -18.60
CA SER A 36 -5.53 25.91 -17.15
C SER A 36 -6.32 24.69 -16.66
N GLU A 37 -7.52 24.46 -17.21
CA GLU A 37 -8.35 23.29 -16.88
C GLU A 37 -7.71 21.99 -17.39
N MET A 38 -7.08 22.00 -18.56
CA MET A 38 -6.33 20.84 -19.07
C MET A 38 -5.14 20.52 -18.16
N ASP A 39 -4.37 21.51 -17.74
CA ASP A 39 -3.21 21.31 -16.86
C ASP A 39 -3.64 20.78 -15.49
N GLN A 40 -4.71 21.34 -14.92
CA GLN A 40 -5.30 20.86 -13.66
C GLN A 40 -5.81 19.43 -13.80
N ASN A 41 -6.54 19.10 -14.87
CA ASN A 41 -7.02 17.74 -15.12
C ASN A 41 -5.86 16.76 -15.33
N GLN A 42 -4.77 17.17 -15.98
CA GLN A 42 -3.58 16.34 -16.12
C GLN A 42 -2.91 16.09 -14.78
N GLN A 43 -2.81 17.11 -13.92
CA GLN A 43 -2.26 16.95 -12.57
C GLN A 43 -3.13 16.02 -11.73
N LEU A 44 -4.45 16.21 -11.73
CA LEU A 44 -5.40 15.34 -11.04
C LEU A 44 -5.28 13.88 -11.49
N LYS A 45 -5.27 13.63 -12.80
CA LYS A 45 -5.08 12.26 -13.32
C LYS A 45 -3.74 11.66 -12.89
N LYS A 46 -2.66 12.44 -12.84
CA LYS A 46 -1.36 11.95 -12.34
C LYS A 46 -1.44 11.58 -10.87
N LEU A 47 -2.07 12.42 -10.05
CA LEU A 47 -2.31 12.15 -8.62
C LEU A 47 -3.14 10.88 -8.42
N GLU A 48 -4.23 10.71 -9.18
CA GLU A 48 -5.07 9.51 -9.14
C GLU A 48 -4.29 8.24 -9.50
N ILE A 49 -3.47 8.28 -10.56
CA ILE A 49 -2.63 7.15 -10.97
C ILE A 49 -1.62 6.80 -9.88
N LEU A 50 -0.97 7.80 -9.27
CA LEU A 50 -0.01 7.58 -8.18
C LEU A 50 -0.68 6.97 -6.96
N GLN A 51 -1.84 7.50 -6.56
CA GLN A 51 -2.63 6.97 -5.45
C GLN A 51 -3.08 5.53 -5.71
N GLN A 52 -3.51 5.22 -6.93
CA GLN A 52 -3.87 3.86 -7.31
C GLN A 52 -2.66 2.92 -7.27
N ALA A 53 -1.51 3.36 -7.76
CA ALA A 53 -0.27 2.58 -7.72
C ALA A 53 0.18 2.30 -6.28
N GLU A 54 0.13 3.30 -5.41
CA GLU A 54 0.46 3.17 -3.98
C GLU A 54 -0.51 2.20 -3.27
N SER A 55 -1.81 2.31 -3.54
CA SER A 55 -2.82 1.39 -3.00
C SER A 55 -2.56 -0.06 -3.42
N ILE A 56 -2.23 -0.29 -4.69
CA ILE A 56 -1.86 -1.62 -5.21
C ILE A 56 -0.60 -2.14 -4.50
N GLN A 57 0.43 -1.30 -4.36
CA GLN A 57 1.67 -1.69 -3.68
C GLN A 57 1.42 -2.07 -2.21
N LEU A 58 0.63 -1.28 -1.48
CA LEU A 58 0.29 -1.57 -0.09
C LEU A 58 -0.53 -2.86 0.06
N ASN A 59 -1.50 -3.09 -0.85
CA ASN A 59 -2.27 -4.34 -0.88
C ASN A 59 -1.39 -5.55 -1.14
N THR A 60 -0.49 -5.46 -2.12
CA THR A 60 0.46 -6.54 -2.46
C THR A 60 1.37 -6.81 -1.27
N TYR A 61 1.95 -5.77 -0.67
CA TYR A 61 2.81 -5.89 0.51
C TYR A 61 2.08 -6.57 1.68
N TYR A 62 0.85 -6.14 1.98
CA TYR A 62 0.03 -6.77 3.03
C TYR A 62 -0.26 -8.24 2.72
N SER A 63 -0.61 -8.57 1.47
CA SER A 63 -0.87 -9.93 1.03
C SER A 63 0.37 -10.82 1.15
N ASP A 64 1.53 -10.33 0.74
CA ASP A 64 2.80 -11.07 0.80
C ASP A 64 3.24 -11.28 2.25
N LYS A 65 3.13 -10.26 3.10
CA LYS A 65 3.36 -10.36 4.56
C LYS A 65 2.47 -11.42 5.19
N LYS A 66 1.15 -11.37 4.91
CA LYS A 66 0.17 -12.37 5.40
C LYS A 66 0.55 -13.79 4.97
N LYS A 67 0.95 -13.96 3.72
CA LYS A 67 1.35 -15.26 3.18
C LYS A 67 2.61 -15.78 3.86
N ALA A 68 3.66 -14.95 3.99
CA ALA A 68 4.89 -15.34 4.65
C ALA A 68 4.65 -15.82 6.09
N TYR A 69 3.78 -15.11 6.83
CA TYR A 69 3.42 -15.50 8.19
C TYR A 69 2.63 -16.82 8.23
N ALA A 70 1.67 -17.00 7.32
CA ALA A 70 0.92 -18.24 7.20
C ALA A 70 1.81 -19.44 6.84
N ASP A 71 2.76 -19.25 5.92
CA ASP A 71 3.70 -20.29 5.48
C ASP A 71 4.63 -20.72 6.62
N PHE A 72 5.10 -19.78 7.45
CA PHE A 72 5.85 -20.08 8.67
C PHE A 72 5.01 -20.86 9.69
N ILE A 73 3.79 -20.40 9.99
CA ILE A 73 2.93 -21.07 10.97
C ILE A 73 2.61 -22.50 10.50
N LYS A 74 2.38 -22.68 9.20
CA LYS A 74 2.15 -23.99 8.61
C LYS A 74 3.36 -24.89 8.77
N SER A 75 4.56 -24.45 8.39
CA SER A 75 5.75 -25.30 8.53
C SER A 75 6.07 -25.60 9.99
N ALA A 76 5.81 -24.68 10.92
CA ALA A 76 5.96 -24.92 12.36
C ALA A 76 5.01 -26.02 12.86
N ASN A 77 3.77 -26.06 12.38
CA ASN A 77 2.87 -27.16 12.71
C ASN A 77 3.31 -28.48 12.05
N ASP A 78 3.72 -28.43 10.78
CA ASP A 78 4.19 -29.60 10.03
C ASP A 78 5.44 -30.22 10.69
N TYR A 79 6.33 -29.41 11.27
CA TYR A 79 7.51 -29.88 12.00
C TYR A 79 7.16 -30.81 13.16
N ILE A 80 6.16 -30.44 13.97
CA ILE A 80 5.69 -31.29 15.05
C ILE A 80 4.93 -32.51 14.52
N ALA A 81 4.09 -32.34 13.49
CA ALA A 81 3.25 -33.39 12.96
C ALA A 81 4.03 -34.49 12.21
N LEU A 82 5.12 -34.13 11.53
CA LEU A 82 5.88 -35.01 10.64
C LEU A 82 7.18 -35.50 11.31
N SER A 83 7.10 -35.86 12.58
CA SER A 83 8.17 -36.49 13.34
C SER A 83 9.45 -35.65 13.51
N ARG A 84 9.36 -34.32 13.32
CA ARG A 84 10.46 -33.38 13.60
C ARG A 84 11.76 -33.70 12.85
N SER A 85 11.63 -34.16 11.61
CA SER A 85 12.77 -34.46 10.74
C SER A 85 13.62 -33.21 10.44
N TYR A 86 14.89 -33.41 10.09
CA TYR A 86 15.77 -32.34 9.61
C TYR A 86 15.15 -31.53 8.46
N ASN A 87 14.50 -32.20 7.50
CA ASN A 87 13.87 -31.53 6.36
C ASN A 87 12.75 -30.58 6.80
N THR A 88 11.95 -31.00 7.79
CA THR A 88 10.89 -30.15 8.34
C THR A 88 11.45 -29.02 9.18
N PHE A 89 12.56 -29.22 9.89
CA PHE A 89 13.26 -28.13 10.59
C PHE A 89 13.80 -27.09 9.61
N VAL A 90 14.44 -27.52 8.52
CA VAL A 90 14.90 -26.62 7.44
C VAL A 90 13.73 -25.82 6.86
N ALA A 91 12.57 -26.45 6.66
CA ALA A 91 11.37 -25.77 6.18
C ALA A 91 10.84 -24.70 7.16
N VAL A 92 10.84 -24.99 8.47
CA VAL A 92 10.50 -23.99 9.51
C VAL A 92 11.45 -22.80 9.45
N THR A 93 12.75 -23.06 9.47
CA THR A 93 13.78 -22.03 9.47
C THR A 93 13.76 -21.19 8.19
N ALA A 94 13.57 -21.82 7.02
CA ALA A 94 13.45 -21.11 5.75
C ALA A 94 12.22 -20.18 5.72
N ASN A 95 11.06 -20.67 6.16
CA ASN A 95 9.85 -19.85 6.20
C ASN A 95 9.92 -18.77 7.27
N ALA A 96 10.58 -19.03 8.40
CA ALA A 96 10.86 -18.00 9.42
C ALA A 96 11.75 -16.89 8.85
N ASN A 97 12.82 -17.24 8.13
CA ASN A 97 13.69 -16.25 7.45
C ASN A 97 12.92 -15.42 6.43
N ASN A 98 11.99 -16.03 5.68
CA ASN A 98 11.12 -15.30 4.76
C ASN A 98 10.15 -14.36 5.52
N ALA A 99 9.57 -14.82 6.63
CA ALA A 99 8.72 -13.99 7.47
C ALA A 99 9.46 -12.80 8.10
N LEU A 100 10.73 -12.97 8.49
CA LEU A 100 11.57 -11.91 9.08
C LEU A 100 11.70 -10.68 8.17
N LEU A 101 11.61 -10.84 6.84
CA LEU A 101 11.66 -9.73 5.88
C LEU A 101 10.51 -8.72 6.06
N TYR A 102 9.40 -9.14 6.67
CA TYR A 102 8.20 -8.32 6.84
C TYR A 102 7.93 -7.93 8.29
N CYS A 103 8.69 -8.50 9.23
CA CYS A 103 8.52 -8.31 10.66
C CYS A 103 9.00 -6.93 11.13
N SER A 104 8.27 -6.32 12.05
CA SER A 104 8.79 -5.26 12.92
C SER A 104 9.85 -5.80 13.89
N ALA A 105 10.64 -4.94 14.51
CA ALA A 105 11.70 -5.36 15.44
C ALA A 105 11.18 -6.28 16.56
N LYS A 106 10.00 -5.97 17.11
CA LYS A 106 9.36 -6.80 18.15
C LYS A 106 8.99 -8.20 17.66
N SER A 107 8.44 -8.31 16.45
CA SER A 107 8.06 -9.62 15.89
C SER A 107 9.28 -10.40 15.41
N GLN A 108 10.35 -9.72 14.97
CA GLN A 108 11.64 -10.33 14.68
C GLN A 108 12.23 -11.02 15.92
N ASP A 109 12.34 -10.31 17.04
CA ASP A 109 12.91 -10.86 18.28
C ASP A 109 12.16 -12.12 18.74
N GLN A 110 10.83 -12.09 18.70
CA GLN A 110 10.00 -13.22 19.11
C GLN A 110 10.13 -14.42 18.16
N LEU A 111 10.19 -14.17 16.85
CA LEU A 111 10.36 -15.22 15.84
C LEU A 111 11.75 -15.86 15.93
N ILE A 112 12.81 -15.06 16.11
CA ILE A 112 14.18 -15.55 16.30
C ILE A 112 14.27 -16.38 17.58
N SER A 113 13.74 -15.86 18.70
CA SER A 113 13.73 -16.59 19.97
C SER A 113 13.02 -17.94 19.87
N PHE A 114 11.98 -18.05 19.04
CA PHE A 114 11.31 -19.33 18.79
C PHE A 114 12.17 -20.31 17.98
N ILE A 115 12.86 -19.83 16.93
CA ILE A 115 13.78 -20.68 16.16
C ILE A 115 14.93 -21.17 17.04
N ASP A 116 15.50 -20.31 17.87
CA ASP A 116 16.56 -20.67 18.82
C ASP A 116 16.08 -21.70 19.84
N TYR A 117 14.85 -21.54 20.34
CA TYR A 117 14.21 -22.51 21.22
C TYR A 117 14.09 -23.89 20.56
N ILE A 118 13.59 -23.95 19.32
CA ILE A 118 13.47 -25.22 18.58
C ILE A 118 14.83 -25.86 18.38
N SER A 119 15.79 -25.08 17.90
CA SER A 119 17.17 -25.54 17.64
C SER A 119 17.82 -26.11 18.89
N SER A 120 17.58 -25.52 20.05
CA SER A 120 18.20 -25.96 21.31
C SER A 120 17.55 -27.20 21.92
N ASN A 121 16.24 -27.41 21.70
CA ASN A 121 15.46 -28.39 22.46
C ASN A 121 14.92 -29.57 21.64
N PHE A 122 14.91 -29.49 20.30
CA PHE A 122 14.24 -30.49 19.45
C PHE A 122 15.14 -31.18 18.41
N ILE A 123 16.46 -31.03 18.52
CA ILE A 123 17.41 -31.66 17.57
C ILE A 123 17.71 -33.12 17.90
N ASP A 124 17.64 -33.55 19.17
CA ASP A 124 17.94 -34.92 19.56
C ASP A 124 17.13 -35.35 20.80
N SER A 125 16.53 -36.54 20.73
CA SER A 125 15.81 -37.27 21.78
C SER A 125 14.31 -36.99 22.00
N GLY A 126 13.64 -38.00 22.58
CA GLY A 126 12.19 -38.16 22.63
C GLY A 126 11.46 -36.99 23.29
N VAL A 127 10.33 -36.62 22.71
CA VAL A 127 9.54 -35.47 23.14
C VAL A 127 8.58 -35.89 24.23
N SER A 128 8.73 -35.29 25.41
CA SER A 128 7.73 -35.35 26.48
C SER A 128 6.51 -34.50 26.12
N ASP A 129 5.37 -34.82 26.72
CA ASP A 129 4.15 -34.01 26.59
C ASP A 129 4.38 -32.57 27.07
N GLU A 130 5.25 -32.39 28.07
CA GLU A 130 5.64 -31.08 28.60
C GLU A 130 6.40 -30.26 27.54
N LEU A 131 7.38 -30.86 26.86
CA LEU A 131 8.14 -30.18 25.81
C LEU A 131 7.24 -29.79 24.62
N LEU A 132 6.26 -30.65 24.28
CA LEU A 132 5.25 -30.36 23.26
C LEU A 132 4.30 -29.22 23.69
N ALA A 133 3.90 -29.18 24.96
CA ALA A 133 3.10 -28.10 25.51
C ALA A 133 3.85 -26.76 25.44
N ASP A 134 5.13 -26.75 25.81
CA ASP A 134 6.00 -25.58 25.75
C ASP A 134 6.22 -25.10 24.31
N TYR A 135 6.42 -26.00 23.36
CA TYR A 135 6.49 -25.66 21.94
C TYR A 135 5.23 -24.92 21.48
N ASN A 136 4.06 -25.46 21.82
CA ASN A 136 2.78 -24.86 21.43
C ASN A 136 2.56 -23.50 22.11
N ALA A 137 3.02 -23.33 23.35
CA ALA A 137 2.96 -22.05 24.05
C ALA A 137 3.84 -20.98 23.37
N HIS A 138 5.07 -21.33 22.98
CA HIS A 138 5.95 -20.44 22.24
C HIS A 138 5.39 -20.11 20.86
N LEU A 139 4.91 -21.11 20.11
CA LEU A 139 4.30 -20.90 18.79
C LEU A 139 3.07 -19.99 18.88
N ARG A 140 2.21 -20.16 19.89
CA ARG A 140 1.07 -19.26 20.13
C ARG A 140 1.50 -17.82 20.38
N THR A 141 2.57 -17.62 21.15
CA THR A 141 3.11 -16.29 21.43
C THR A 141 3.58 -15.61 20.15
N VAL A 142 4.34 -16.33 19.31
CA VAL A 142 4.76 -15.85 17.99
C VAL A 142 3.55 -15.53 17.11
N CYS A 143 2.56 -16.42 17.02
CA CYS A 143 1.34 -16.19 16.24
C CYS A 143 0.60 -14.91 16.66
N LEU A 144 0.50 -14.63 17.97
CA LEU A 144 -0.15 -13.42 18.47
C LEU A 144 0.63 -12.16 18.08
N VAL A 145 1.95 -12.20 18.16
CA VAL A 145 2.80 -11.06 17.80
C VAL A 145 2.78 -10.81 16.29
N LEU A 146 2.90 -11.86 15.47
CA LEU A 146 2.79 -11.77 14.01
C LEU A 146 1.40 -11.26 13.56
N ARG A 147 0.33 -11.70 14.24
CA ARG A 147 -1.02 -11.18 13.97
C ARG A 147 -1.11 -9.69 14.26
N ASN A 148 -0.62 -9.24 15.41
CA ASN A 148 -0.67 -7.82 15.76
C ASN A 148 0.15 -6.98 14.76
N ASP A 149 1.33 -7.45 14.38
CA ASP A 149 2.19 -6.82 13.37
C ASP A 149 1.54 -6.78 11.97
N LEU A 150 0.74 -7.79 11.64
CA LEU A 150 -0.06 -7.82 10.41
C LEU A 150 -1.23 -6.81 10.46
N GLU A 151 -1.96 -6.72 11.58
CA GLU A 151 -3.06 -5.76 11.75
C GLU A 151 -2.58 -4.31 11.67
N GLU A 152 -1.39 -4.01 12.20
CA GLU A 152 -0.76 -2.69 12.06
C GLU A 152 -0.41 -2.33 10.60
N THR A 153 -0.29 -3.34 9.72
CA THR A 153 0.01 -3.17 8.29
C THR A 153 -1.27 -3.10 7.43
N LYS A 154 -2.45 -3.24 8.05
CA LYS A 154 -3.71 -3.32 7.32
C LYS A 154 -3.97 -2.02 6.53
N PRO A 155 -4.33 -2.09 5.23
CA PRO A 155 -4.57 -0.88 4.45
C PRO A 155 -5.77 -0.07 4.97
N SER A 156 -5.54 1.21 5.28
CA SER A 156 -6.50 2.10 5.93
C SER A 156 -7.73 2.46 5.06
N TYR A 157 -7.63 2.35 3.73
CA TYR A 157 -8.73 2.66 2.81
C TYR A 157 -9.89 1.64 2.84
N LEU A 158 -9.76 0.53 3.57
CA LEU A 158 -10.88 -0.38 3.84
C LEU A 158 -11.83 0.13 4.95
N LEU A 159 -11.52 1.26 5.61
CA LEU A 159 -12.36 1.84 6.66
C LEU A 159 -13.29 2.97 6.18
N GLU A 160 -13.15 3.46 4.93
CA GLU A 160 -13.92 4.61 4.42
C GLU A 160 -14.95 4.27 3.32
N ALA A 161 -15.23 2.99 3.06
CA ALA A 161 -16.30 2.58 2.15
C ALA A 161 -17.71 2.54 2.81
N VAL A 162 -17.84 2.99 4.06
CA VAL A 162 -19.12 3.07 4.76
C VAL A 162 -19.23 4.41 5.48
N LYS A 163 -19.66 5.45 4.76
CA LYS A 163 -20.47 6.55 5.29
C LYS A 163 -21.17 7.30 4.17
#